data_AF-A0A556V9K0-F1
#
_entry.id   AF-A0A556V9K0-F1
#
_cell.length_a   1.000
_cell.length_b   1.000
_cell.length_c   1.000
_cell.angle_alpha   90.00
_cell.angle_beta   90.00
_cell.angle_gamma   90.00
#
_symmetry.space_group_name_H-M   'P 1'
#
loop_
_entity.id
_entity.type
_entity.pdbx_description
1 polymer ?
#
loop_
_entity_poly.entity_id
_entity_poly.type
_entity_poly.pdbx_seq_one_letter_code
_entity_poly.pdbx_strand_id
1 'polypeptide(L)'
;MRHSDTYKVWCLPLMRLLCLNAADDEHREAVIKMGDDFDYRGLTYAAHICYVVAKVELGFRGQFHLIGCDSTTFPFGVKVLKEAIMRTETYEYVLSLTSGFAQPSFQVFKLCNTSRLTLIALYDIALEYCETITRAVLSFPGSFKRSFLKRVLMLSCSLQKKLEQEQEPEWMLELQELHSDKAADADVNSNAEPEQNVSPASSDAVSEIQDIRTGMSRPVMSPDLGIYTDPEDQLNSRYALGDLLGKGGFGAVFEGVRCEDGKRKMICRE
;
A
#
# COMPACT_ATOMS: atom_id res chain seq x y z
N MET A 1 29.33 5.87 19.46
CA MET A 1 28.92 6.23 18.08
C MET A 1 29.04 5.02 17.16
N ARG A 2 27.91 4.40 16.81
CA ARG A 2 27.58 3.70 15.54
C ARG A 2 26.44 2.69 15.77
N HIS A 3 25.21 3.21 15.83
CA HIS A 3 23.97 2.40 15.71
C HIS A 3 23.19 2.78 14.43
N SER A 4 23.86 3.36 13.43
CA SER A 4 23.22 3.99 12.26
C SER A 4 23.46 3.28 10.92
N ASP A 5 24.25 2.20 10.85
CA ASP A 5 24.66 1.63 9.55
C ASP A 5 24.18 0.18 9.31
N THR A 6 23.52 -0.46 10.27
CA THR A 6 23.18 -1.90 10.17
C THR A 6 21.95 -2.19 9.30
N TYR A 7 21.06 -1.21 9.07
CA TYR A 7 19.74 -1.47 8.47
C TYR A 7 19.71 -1.47 6.93
N LYS A 8 20.83 -1.17 6.24
CA LYS A 8 20.93 -1.25 4.76
C LYS A 8 21.90 -2.31 4.24
N VAL A 9 22.36 -3.22 5.11
CA VAL A 9 23.29 -4.31 4.72
C VAL A 9 22.65 -5.24 3.69
N TRP A 10 21.33 -5.34 3.64
CA TRP A 10 20.60 -6.17 2.67
C TRP A 10 20.63 -5.60 1.24
N CYS A 11 20.86 -4.30 1.05
CA CYS A 11 20.87 -3.69 -0.29
C CYS A 11 22.09 -4.13 -1.13
N LEU A 12 23.25 -4.31 -0.50
CA LEU A 12 24.48 -4.72 -1.18
C LEU A 12 24.38 -6.08 -1.88
N PRO A 13 23.91 -7.17 -1.23
CA PRO A 13 23.74 -8.44 -1.91
C PRO A 13 22.67 -8.37 -3.02
N LEU A 14 21.57 -7.62 -2.82
CA LEU A 14 20.56 -7.43 -3.86
C LEU A 14 21.12 -6.67 -5.07
N MET A 15 21.84 -5.57 -4.86
CA MET A 15 22.48 -4.81 -5.94
C MET A 15 23.46 -5.69 -6.73
N ARG A 16 24.26 -6.50 -6.03
CA ARG A 16 25.20 -7.41 -6.68
C ARG A 16 24.46 -8.45 -7.53
N LEU A 17 23.36 -9.00 -7.02
CA LEU A 17 22.52 -9.94 -7.74
C LEU A 17 21.92 -9.30 -9.00
N LEU A 18 21.38 -8.09 -8.88
CA LEU A 18 20.80 -7.32 -9.99
C LEU A 18 21.81 -6.98 -11.10
N CYS A 19 23.10 -6.86 -10.78
CA CYS A 19 24.16 -6.65 -11.76
C CYS A 19 24.66 -7.93 -12.44
N LEU A 20 24.22 -9.11 -12.01
CA LEU A 20 24.61 -10.37 -12.66
C LEU A 20 23.94 -10.49 -14.02
N ASN A 21 24.74 -10.83 -15.01
CA ASN A 21 24.25 -11.20 -16.33
C ASN A 21 23.86 -12.69 -16.30
N ALA A 22 22.60 -12.95 -15.98
CA ALA A 22 21.99 -14.29 -15.96
C ALA A 22 20.76 -14.27 -16.90
N ALA A 23 20.27 -15.45 -17.28
CA ALA A 23 19.00 -15.54 -18.00
C ALA A 23 17.86 -14.97 -17.12
N ASP A 24 16.86 -14.33 -17.72
CA ASP A 24 15.80 -13.60 -17.00
C ASP A 24 15.09 -14.47 -15.95
N ASP A 25 14.80 -15.74 -16.28
CA ASP A 25 14.14 -16.67 -15.35
C ASP A 25 15.05 -17.07 -14.18
N GLU A 26 16.33 -17.36 -14.44
CA GLU A 26 17.31 -17.69 -13.40
C GLU A 26 17.54 -16.50 -12.47
N HIS A 27 17.59 -15.29 -13.05
CA HIS A 27 17.73 -14.05 -12.32
C HIS A 27 16.53 -13.81 -11.41
N ARG A 28 15.32 -13.98 -11.95
CA ARG A 28 14.06 -13.84 -11.21
C ARG A 28 13.99 -14.81 -10.03
N GLU A 29 14.27 -16.10 -10.24
CA GLU A 29 14.25 -17.10 -9.17
C GLU A 29 15.32 -16.83 -8.09
N ALA A 30 16.50 -16.35 -8.48
CA ALA A 30 17.53 -15.96 -7.51
C ALA A 30 17.09 -14.77 -6.65
N VAL A 31 16.40 -13.79 -7.22
CA VAL A 31 15.85 -12.64 -6.48
C VAL A 31 14.75 -13.11 -5.53
N ILE A 32 13.86 -14.00 -5.96
CA ILE A 32 12.82 -14.58 -5.11
C ILE A 32 13.43 -15.31 -3.92
N LYS A 33 14.43 -16.16 -4.17
CA LYS A 33 15.15 -16.89 -3.12
C LYS A 33 15.84 -15.96 -2.13
N MET A 34 16.38 -14.83 -2.59
CA MET A 34 16.94 -13.80 -1.71
C MET A 34 15.86 -13.13 -0.86
N GLY A 35 14.67 -12.88 -1.44
CA GLY A 35 13.50 -12.43 -0.72
C GLY A 35 13.09 -13.38 0.41
N ASP A 36 13.06 -14.69 0.12
CA ASP A 36 12.76 -15.73 1.11
C ASP A 36 13.77 -15.74 2.27
N ASP A 37 15.07 -15.56 1.99
CA ASP A 37 16.11 -15.44 3.04
C ASP A 37 15.88 -14.22 3.93
N PHE A 38 15.53 -13.08 3.33
CA PHE A 38 15.24 -11.85 4.08
C PHE A 38 13.99 -12.00 4.95
N ASP A 39 12.93 -12.63 4.43
CA ASP A 39 11.70 -12.87 5.19
C ASP A 39 11.96 -13.79 6.40
N TYR A 40 12.70 -14.89 6.19
CA TYR A 40 13.11 -15.79 7.28
C TYR A 40 13.90 -15.09 8.39
N ARG A 41 14.64 -14.02 8.05
CA ARG A 41 15.44 -13.22 8.97
C ARG A 41 14.68 -12.04 9.59
N GLY A 42 13.40 -11.86 9.27
CA GLY A 42 12.58 -10.75 9.73
C GLY A 42 12.91 -9.40 9.07
N LEU A 43 13.60 -9.40 7.92
CA LEU A 43 13.87 -8.21 7.11
C LEU A 43 12.73 -8.02 6.09
N THR A 44 11.53 -7.74 6.60
CA THR A 44 10.30 -7.78 5.79
C THR A 44 10.28 -6.76 4.67
N TYR A 45 10.81 -5.54 4.88
CA TYR A 45 10.85 -4.58 3.79
C TYR A 45 11.82 -5.03 2.69
N ALA A 46 13.00 -5.50 3.05
CA ALA A 46 13.96 -6.08 2.10
C ALA A 46 13.35 -7.25 1.30
N ALA A 47 12.64 -8.16 1.97
CA ALA A 47 11.95 -9.27 1.32
C ALA A 47 10.91 -8.79 0.30
N HIS A 48 10.05 -7.85 0.68
CA HIS A 48 9.06 -7.27 -0.22
C HIS A 48 9.70 -6.57 -1.43
N ILE A 49 10.83 -5.88 -1.26
CA ILE A 49 11.55 -5.27 -2.38
C ILE A 49 12.05 -6.35 -3.36
N CYS A 50 12.58 -7.47 -2.88
CA CYS A 50 12.94 -8.59 -3.75
C CYS A 50 11.73 -9.10 -4.54
N TYR A 51 10.57 -9.28 -3.91
CA TYR A 51 9.35 -9.73 -4.59
C TYR A 51 8.85 -8.73 -5.64
N VAL A 52 8.94 -7.42 -5.34
CA VAL A 52 8.61 -6.35 -6.29
C VAL A 52 9.53 -6.39 -7.52
N VAL A 53 10.84 -6.52 -7.29
CA VAL A 53 11.85 -6.63 -8.36
C VAL A 53 11.60 -7.87 -9.22
N ALA A 54 11.23 -8.99 -8.59
CA ALA A 54 10.89 -10.25 -9.27
C ALA A 54 9.47 -10.28 -9.86
N LYS A 55 8.71 -9.17 -9.77
CA LYS A 55 7.33 -9.04 -10.25
C LYS A 55 6.41 -10.17 -9.73
N VAL A 56 6.56 -10.53 -8.47
CA VAL A 56 5.74 -11.55 -7.81
C VAL A 56 4.42 -10.92 -7.36
N GLU A 57 3.32 -11.65 -7.53
CA GLU A 57 2.03 -11.26 -6.95
C GLU A 57 2.11 -11.31 -5.43
N LEU A 58 1.71 -10.22 -4.79
CA LEU A 58 1.74 -10.12 -3.33
C LEU A 58 0.72 -11.09 -2.73
N GLY A 59 1.13 -11.85 -1.72
CA GLY A 59 0.28 -12.85 -1.08
C GLY A 59 0.26 -14.22 -1.77
N PHE A 60 0.97 -14.43 -2.90
CA PHE A 60 1.09 -15.76 -3.53
C PHE A 60 1.63 -16.84 -2.56
N ARG A 61 2.44 -16.44 -1.58
CA ARG A 61 3.09 -17.32 -0.60
C ARG A 61 2.41 -17.39 0.77
N GLY A 62 1.18 -16.88 0.90
CA GLY A 62 0.43 -16.93 2.16
C GLY A 62 -0.50 -15.75 2.35
N GLN A 63 -0.36 -15.04 3.47
CA GLN A 63 -1.15 -13.85 3.74
C GLN A 63 -0.63 -12.65 2.94
N PHE A 64 -1.54 -11.81 2.45
CA PHE A 64 -1.19 -10.58 1.77
C PHE A 64 -0.72 -9.54 2.79
N HIS A 65 0.43 -8.90 2.52
CA HIS A 65 0.97 -7.82 3.35
C HIS A 65 1.21 -6.59 2.49
N LEU A 66 0.94 -5.41 3.06
CA LEU A 66 1.36 -4.15 2.45
C LEU A 66 2.89 -4.08 2.43
N ILE A 67 3.45 -3.49 1.37
CA ILE A 67 4.90 -3.38 1.22
C ILE A 67 5.49 -2.62 2.42
N GLY A 68 6.36 -3.32 3.16
CA GLY A 68 7.04 -2.80 4.35
C GLY A 68 6.28 -2.92 5.66
N CYS A 69 5.14 -3.61 5.66
CA CYS A 69 4.46 -4.06 6.88
C CYS A 69 4.79 -5.54 7.13
N ASP A 70 5.03 -5.91 8.39
CA ASP A 70 5.18 -7.31 8.77
C ASP A 70 3.83 -7.99 9.02
N SER A 71 3.84 -9.33 8.99
CA SER A 71 2.66 -10.17 9.24
C SER A 71 2.19 -10.15 10.69
N THR A 72 3.04 -9.70 11.62
CA THR A 72 2.76 -9.66 13.05
C THR A 72 2.17 -8.34 13.53
N THR A 73 2.19 -7.32 12.68
CA THR A 73 1.84 -5.95 13.04
C THR A 73 1.00 -5.34 11.93
N PHE A 74 -0.32 -5.31 12.14
CA PHE A 74 -1.16 -4.41 11.37
C PHE A 74 -0.66 -2.97 11.62
N PRO A 75 -0.43 -2.15 10.58
CA PRO A 75 0.20 -0.85 10.74
C PRO A 75 -0.72 0.11 11.53
N PHE A 76 -0.55 0.15 12.84
CA PHE A 76 -1.25 1.08 13.71
C PHE A 76 -0.67 2.50 13.58
N GLY A 77 -1.18 3.29 12.64
CA GLY A 77 -0.82 4.69 12.53
C GLY A 77 -1.25 5.26 11.20
N VAL A 78 -2.02 6.35 11.23
CA VAL A 78 -2.59 7.02 10.05
C VAL A 78 -1.52 7.28 8.97
N LYS A 79 -0.30 7.67 9.39
CA LYS A 79 0.85 7.94 8.51
C LYS A 79 1.50 6.66 7.97
N VAL A 80 1.84 5.71 8.83
CA VAL A 80 2.49 4.43 8.43
C VAL A 80 1.60 3.64 7.48
N LEU A 81 0.31 3.55 7.77
CA LEU A 81 -0.66 2.90 6.90
C LEU A 81 -0.82 3.63 5.56
N LYS A 82 -0.80 4.97 5.55
CA LYS A 82 -0.85 5.76 4.30
C LYS A 82 0.37 5.48 3.42
N GLU A 83 1.57 5.50 3.99
CA GLU A 83 2.82 5.26 3.25
C GLU A 83 2.91 3.82 2.74
N ALA A 84 2.44 2.84 3.51
CA ALA A 84 2.41 1.44 3.09
C ALA A 84 1.39 1.19 1.96
N ILE A 85 0.19 1.78 2.05
CA ILE A 85 -0.81 1.75 0.97
C ILE A 85 -0.23 2.38 -0.29
N MET A 86 0.36 3.58 -0.20
CA MET A 86 0.92 4.29 -1.35
C MET A 86 2.02 3.50 -2.06
N ARG A 87 2.93 2.88 -1.30
CA ARG A 87 3.98 2.02 -1.87
C ARG A 87 3.40 0.79 -2.57
N THR A 88 2.41 0.16 -1.94
CA THR A 88 1.73 -1.03 -2.50
C THR A 88 0.93 -0.67 -3.75
N GLU A 89 0.28 0.48 -3.77
CA GLU A 89 -0.48 1.00 -4.91
C GLU A 89 0.44 1.40 -6.08
N THR A 90 1.61 1.98 -5.79
CA THR A 90 2.63 2.24 -6.81
C THR A 90 3.08 0.94 -7.47
N TYR A 91 3.28 -0.11 -6.67
CA TYR A 91 3.64 -1.41 -7.22
C TYR A 91 2.51 -2.04 -8.04
N GLU A 92 1.26 -1.99 -7.56
CA GLU A 92 0.10 -2.44 -8.33
C GLU A 92 0.00 -1.71 -9.68
N TYR A 93 0.25 -0.40 -9.71
CA TYR A 93 0.29 0.37 -10.96
C TYR A 93 1.38 -0.12 -11.92
N VAL A 94 2.59 -0.39 -11.41
CA VAL A 94 3.67 -0.97 -12.25
C VAL A 94 3.29 -2.36 -12.78
N LEU A 95 2.61 -3.18 -11.96
CA LEU A 95 2.10 -4.47 -12.41
C LEU A 95 1.02 -4.30 -13.48
N SER A 96 0.07 -3.39 -13.31
CA SER A 96 -0.99 -3.18 -14.31
C SER A 96 -0.44 -2.74 -15.66
N LEU A 97 0.66 -1.98 -15.70
CA LEU A 97 1.35 -1.63 -16.95
C LEU A 97 2.03 -2.83 -17.65
N THR A 98 2.38 -3.89 -16.92
CA THR A 98 3.17 -5.01 -17.44
C THR A 98 2.37 -6.30 -17.64
N SER A 99 1.40 -6.57 -16.76
CA SER A 99 0.53 -7.74 -16.82
C SER A 99 -0.92 -7.39 -17.16
N GLY A 100 -1.32 -6.12 -17.08
CA GLY A 100 -2.71 -5.70 -17.27
C GLY A 100 -3.63 -5.99 -16.09
N PHE A 101 -3.09 -6.54 -14.99
CA PHE A 101 -3.88 -7.10 -13.90
C PHE A 101 -3.69 -6.35 -12.58
N ALA A 102 -4.79 -6.10 -11.88
CA ALA A 102 -4.82 -5.60 -10.52
C ALA A 102 -4.39 -6.69 -9.51
N GLN A 103 -4.13 -6.32 -8.25
CA GLN A 103 -3.87 -7.27 -7.17
C GLN A 103 -5.17 -7.48 -6.37
N PRO A 104 -5.88 -8.63 -6.47
CA PRO A 104 -7.19 -8.79 -5.85
C PRO A 104 -7.16 -8.64 -4.32
N SER A 105 -6.15 -9.20 -3.68
CA SER A 105 -5.95 -9.12 -2.23
C SER A 105 -5.70 -7.70 -1.72
N PHE A 106 -5.21 -6.79 -2.58
CA PHE A 106 -4.95 -5.41 -2.19
C PHE A 106 -6.24 -4.57 -2.08
N GLN A 107 -7.32 -4.95 -2.78
CA GLN A 107 -8.53 -4.14 -2.85
C GLN A 107 -9.22 -3.94 -1.49
N VAL A 108 -9.02 -4.86 -0.54
CA VAL A 108 -9.50 -4.72 0.84
C VAL A 108 -8.85 -3.52 1.54
N PHE A 109 -7.55 -3.30 1.33
CA PHE A 109 -6.83 -2.16 1.89
C PHE A 109 -7.25 -0.85 1.24
N LYS A 110 -7.51 -0.86 -0.08
CA LYS A 110 -8.07 0.30 -0.78
C LYS A 110 -9.43 0.69 -0.21
N LEU A 111 -10.34 -0.26 0.03
CA LEU A 111 -11.64 0.00 0.61
C LEU A 111 -11.55 0.63 2.02
N CYS A 112 -10.61 0.15 2.84
CA CYS A 112 -10.31 0.76 4.14
C CYS A 112 -9.82 2.22 3.98
N ASN A 113 -8.96 2.48 3.00
CA ASN A 113 -8.50 3.83 2.68
C ASN A 113 -9.65 4.74 2.21
N THR A 114 -10.51 4.25 1.32
CA THR A 114 -11.70 4.97 0.84
C THR A 114 -12.62 5.37 1.99
N SER A 115 -12.82 4.46 2.95
CA SER A 115 -13.60 4.74 4.15
C SER A 115 -12.97 5.88 4.97
N ARG A 116 -11.64 5.93 5.07
CA ARG A 116 -10.91 7.03 5.73
C ARG A 116 -11.01 8.35 4.97
N LEU A 117 -10.87 8.32 3.65
CA LEU A 117 -11.03 9.51 2.79
C LEU A 117 -12.43 10.13 2.98
N THR A 118 -13.45 9.28 3.09
CA THR A 118 -14.83 9.69 3.38
C THR A 118 -14.96 10.41 4.73
N LEU A 119 -14.25 9.94 5.76
CA LEU A 119 -14.27 10.57 7.10
C LEU A 119 -13.65 11.98 7.11
N ILE A 120 -12.67 12.24 6.25
CA ILE A 120 -12.03 13.55 6.10
C ILE A 120 -12.63 14.38 4.95
N ALA A 121 -13.82 14.00 4.48
CA ALA A 121 -14.61 14.69 3.46
C ALA A 121 -13.95 14.86 2.07
N LEU A 122 -13.03 13.96 1.70
CA LEU A 122 -12.48 13.87 0.34
C LEU A 122 -13.34 12.93 -0.50
N TYR A 123 -14.58 13.33 -0.78
CA TYR A 123 -15.62 12.45 -1.35
C TYR A 123 -15.40 12.13 -2.82
N ASP A 124 -14.90 13.08 -3.59
CA ASP A 124 -14.50 12.92 -5.00
C ASP A 124 -13.45 11.83 -5.15
N ILE A 125 -12.34 11.95 -4.42
CA ILE A 125 -11.24 10.98 -4.44
C ILE A 125 -11.74 9.62 -3.91
N ALA A 126 -12.58 9.61 -2.88
CA ALA A 126 -13.14 8.37 -2.36
C ALA A 126 -14.02 7.64 -3.42
N LEU A 127 -14.80 8.37 -4.20
CA LEU A 127 -15.63 7.79 -5.24
C LEU A 127 -14.78 7.22 -6.38
N GLU A 128 -13.72 7.91 -6.80
CA GLU A 128 -12.75 7.40 -7.79
C GLU A 128 -12.07 6.09 -7.32
N TYR A 129 -11.74 6.00 -6.03
CA TYR A 129 -11.24 4.76 -5.44
C TYR A 129 -12.28 3.64 -5.46
N CYS A 130 -13.55 3.93 -5.16
CA CYS A 130 -14.64 2.97 -5.27
C CYS A 130 -14.78 2.41 -6.70
N GLU A 131 -14.69 3.26 -7.72
CA GLU A 131 -14.70 2.84 -9.11
C GLU A 131 -13.49 1.95 -9.44
N THR A 132 -12.28 2.36 -9.02
CA THR A 132 -11.05 1.60 -9.24
C THR A 132 -11.12 0.20 -8.61
N ILE A 133 -11.61 0.11 -7.38
CA ILE A 133 -11.86 -1.16 -6.69
C ILE A 133 -12.87 -1.99 -7.47
N THR A 134 -13.94 -1.38 -7.95
CA THR A 134 -14.98 -2.07 -8.72
C THR A 134 -14.42 -2.66 -10.01
N ARG A 135 -13.61 -1.93 -10.77
CA ARG A 135 -12.95 -2.44 -11.98
C ARG A 135 -12.05 -3.64 -11.69
N ALA A 136 -11.32 -3.63 -10.57
CA ALA A 136 -10.55 -4.78 -10.12
C ALA A 136 -11.45 -5.97 -9.74
N VAL A 137 -12.60 -5.72 -9.10
CA VAL A 137 -13.59 -6.76 -8.77
C VAL A 137 -14.17 -7.41 -10.02
N LEU A 138 -14.53 -6.61 -11.03
CA LEU A 138 -15.09 -7.09 -12.28
C LEU A 138 -14.07 -7.87 -13.12
N SER A 139 -12.78 -7.54 -12.99
CA SER A 139 -11.69 -8.30 -13.62
C SER A 139 -11.44 -9.65 -12.93
N PHE A 140 -11.76 -9.77 -11.64
CA PHE A 140 -11.52 -10.96 -10.83
C PHE A 140 -12.74 -11.36 -9.97
N PRO A 141 -13.90 -11.64 -10.57
CA PRO A 141 -15.15 -11.86 -9.83
C PRO A 141 -15.06 -13.05 -8.87
N GLY A 142 -14.23 -14.05 -9.17
CA GLY A 142 -14.00 -15.22 -8.30
C GLY A 142 -13.22 -14.91 -7.02
N SER A 143 -12.43 -13.83 -7.00
CA SER A 143 -11.57 -13.48 -5.86
C SER A 143 -12.29 -12.73 -4.74
N PHE A 144 -13.54 -12.30 -4.96
CA PHE A 144 -14.27 -11.45 -4.01
C PHE A 144 -15.56 -12.11 -3.51
N LYS A 145 -15.74 -12.06 -2.19
CA LYS A 145 -16.96 -12.48 -1.50
C LYS A 145 -18.08 -11.46 -1.68
N ARG A 146 -19.33 -11.90 -1.74
CA ARG A 146 -20.52 -11.03 -1.83
C ARG A 146 -20.56 -9.92 -0.76
N SER A 147 -20.09 -10.20 0.46
CA SER A 147 -20.00 -9.21 1.55
C SER A 147 -19.02 -8.06 1.26
N PHE A 148 -17.96 -8.31 0.50
CA PHE A 148 -17.04 -7.26 0.02
C PHE A 148 -17.75 -6.35 -0.98
N LEU A 149 -18.39 -6.93 -2.01
CA LEU A 149 -19.15 -6.20 -3.02
C LEU A 149 -20.21 -5.30 -2.39
N LYS A 150 -20.97 -5.85 -1.42
CA LYS A 150 -21.98 -5.09 -0.67
C LYS A 150 -21.39 -3.86 0.04
N ARG A 151 -20.19 -3.97 0.61
CA ARG A 151 -19.53 -2.84 1.29
C ARG A 151 -19.11 -1.75 0.31
N VAL A 152 -18.55 -2.13 -0.84
CA VAL A 152 -18.20 -1.18 -1.92
C VAL A 152 -19.44 -0.45 -2.41
N LEU A 153 -20.54 -1.18 -2.65
CA LEU A 153 -21.83 -0.60 -3.05
C LEU A 153 -22.37 0.39 -2.02
N MET A 154 -22.47 0.00 -0.75
CA MET A 154 -22.99 0.90 0.30
C MET A 154 -22.16 2.17 0.44
N LEU A 155 -20.82 2.06 0.36
CA LEU A 155 -19.94 3.21 0.43
C LEU A 155 -20.12 4.12 -0.79
N SER A 156 -20.20 3.55 -1.99
CA SER A 156 -20.40 4.29 -3.25
C SER A 156 -21.71 5.07 -3.24
N CYS A 157 -22.83 4.43 -2.86
CA CYS A 157 -24.13 5.09 -2.74
C CYS A 157 -24.11 6.22 -1.69
N SER A 158 -23.40 6.03 -0.57
CA SER A 158 -23.23 7.07 0.46
C SER A 158 -22.45 8.27 -0.08
N LEU A 159 -21.40 8.03 -0.86
CA LEU A 159 -20.57 9.06 -1.48
C LEU A 159 -21.33 9.84 -2.56
N GLN A 160 -22.07 9.17 -3.42
CA GLN A 160 -22.92 9.83 -4.42
C GLN A 160 -23.92 10.80 -3.80
N LYS A 161 -24.58 10.38 -2.70
CA LYS A 161 -25.49 11.26 -1.95
C LYS A 161 -24.78 12.47 -1.37
N LYS A 162 -23.54 12.32 -0.92
CA LYS A 162 -22.71 13.43 -0.41
C LYS A 162 -22.25 14.39 -1.51
N LEU A 163 -22.09 13.88 -2.72
CA LEU A 163 -21.70 14.64 -3.91
C LEU A 163 -22.91 15.14 -4.72
N GLU A 164 -24.13 14.87 -4.27
CA GLU A 164 -25.39 15.26 -4.95
C GLU A 164 -25.45 14.77 -6.40
N GLN A 165 -24.84 13.62 -6.69
CA GLN A 165 -24.88 13.01 -8.02
C GLN A 165 -26.22 12.28 -8.24
N GLU A 166 -26.96 12.71 -9.26
CA GLU A 166 -28.28 12.15 -9.60
C GLU A 166 -28.19 10.90 -10.48
N GLN A 167 -27.11 10.78 -11.27
CA GLN A 167 -26.93 9.66 -12.20
C GLN A 167 -26.07 8.57 -11.58
N GLU A 168 -26.59 7.35 -11.58
CA GLU A 168 -25.83 6.16 -11.22
C GLU A 168 -24.88 5.78 -12.36
N PRO A 169 -23.56 5.67 -12.10
CA PRO A 169 -22.59 5.32 -13.12
C PRO A 169 -22.67 3.82 -13.47
N GLU A 170 -22.28 3.50 -14.69
CA GLU A 170 -22.33 2.14 -15.26
C GLU A 170 -21.62 1.10 -14.38
N TRP A 171 -20.42 1.43 -13.87
CA TRP A 171 -19.64 0.52 -13.02
C TRP A 171 -20.39 0.13 -11.72
N MET A 172 -21.27 0.97 -11.19
CA MET A 172 -22.08 0.63 -10.02
C MET A 172 -23.18 -0.37 -10.37
N LEU A 173 -23.79 -0.24 -11.54
CA LEU A 173 -24.80 -1.18 -12.04
C LEU A 173 -24.17 -2.56 -12.29
N GLU A 174 -22.99 -2.60 -12.93
CA GLU A 174 -22.22 -3.84 -13.15
C GLU A 174 -21.87 -4.52 -11.82
N LEU A 175 -21.49 -3.75 -10.80
CA LEU A 175 -21.21 -4.29 -9.47
C LEU A 175 -22.47 -4.83 -8.77
N GLN A 176 -23.63 -4.20 -8.99
CA GLN A 176 -24.92 -4.68 -8.47
C GLN A 176 -25.36 -5.98 -9.13
N GLU A 177 -25.17 -6.11 -10.44
CA GLU A 177 -25.43 -7.33 -11.19
C GLU A 177 -24.56 -8.46 -10.66
N LEU A 178 -23.24 -8.27 -10.62
CA LEU A 178 -22.31 -9.25 -10.07
C LEU A 178 -22.61 -9.60 -8.62
N HIS A 179 -23.00 -8.62 -7.81
CA HIS A 179 -23.44 -8.88 -6.44
C HIS A 179 -24.64 -9.83 -6.46
N SER A 180 -25.67 -9.54 -7.26
CA SER A 180 -26.92 -10.30 -7.37
C SER A 180 -26.71 -11.72 -7.86
N ASP A 181 -25.88 -11.94 -8.88
CA ASP A 181 -25.53 -13.26 -9.41
C ASP A 181 -24.98 -14.17 -8.31
N LYS A 182 -24.11 -13.63 -7.44
CA LYS A 182 -23.56 -14.37 -6.30
C LYS A 182 -24.59 -14.75 -5.22
N ALA A 183 -25.82 -14.21 -5.22
CA ALA A 183 -26.91 -14.77 -4.39
C ALA A 183 -27.54 -15.98 -5.06
N ALA A 184 -27.80 -15.89 -6.37
CA ALA A 184 -28.42 -16.98 -7.10
C ALA A 184 -27.55 -18.25 -7.02
N ASP A 185 -26.23 -18.11 -7.10
CA ASP A 185 -25.29 -19.23 -6.92
C ASP A 185 -25.32 -19.82 -5.51
N ALA A 186 -25.50 -18.99 -4.47
CA ALA A 186 -25.56 -19.45 -3.09
C ALA A 186 -26.87 -20.21 -2.78
N ASP A 187 -27.98 -19.80 -3.39
CA ASP A 187 -29.28 -20.47 -3.24
C ASP A 187 -29.27 -21.84 -3.97
N VAL A 188 -28.56 -21.95 -5.10
CA VAL A 188 -28.40 -23.20 -5.88
C VAL A 188 -27.43 -24.19 -5.21
N ASN A 189 -26.36 -23.72 -4.56
CA ASN A 189 -25.36 -24.59 -3.90
C ASN A 189 -25.72 -25.05 -2.48
N SER A 190 -26.92 -24.75 -1.98
CA SER A 190 -27.39 -25.19 -0.66
C SER A 190 -27.56 -26.72 -0.50
N ASN A 191 -27.23 -27.51 -1.53
CA ASN A 191 -27.29 -28.98 -1.52
C ASN A 191 -25.97 -29.71 -1.77
N ALA A 192 -24.80 -29.04 -1.74
CA ALA A 192 -23.52 -29.75 -1.79
C ALA A 192 -22.38 -28.97 -1.11
N GLU A 193 -21.96 -29.45 0.06
CA GLU A 193 -20.63 -29.19 0.64
C GLU A 193 -19.72 -30.41 0.35
N PRO A 194 -18.41 -30.21 0.08
CA PRO A 194 -17.50 -29.81 1.15
C PRO A 194 -16.52 -28.67 0.84
N GLU A 195 -16.11 -28.07 1.96
CA GLU A 195 -15.09 -27.07 2.26
C GLU A 195 -13.86 -27.01 1.35
N GLN A 196 -13.50 -25.82 0.88
CA GLN A 196 -12.14 -25.49 0.44
C GLN A 196 -11.68 -24.10 0.93
N ASN A 197 -10.65 -24.15 1.78
CA ASN A 197 -9.59 -23.18 2.09
C ASN A 197 -9.89 -21.68 1.94
N VAL A 198 -10.23 -21.08 3.07
CA VAL A 198 -10.31 -19.64 3.28
C VAL A 198 -8.91 -19.07 3.55
N SER A 199 -8.50 -18.02 2.83
CA SER A 199 -7.35 -17.19 3.24
C SER A 199 -7.73 -16.31 4.45
N PRO A 200 -6.93 -16.26 5.54
CA PRO A 200 -7.27 -15.60 6.81
C PRO A 200 -7.52 -14.08 6.70
N ALA A 201 -6.91 -13.42 5.70
CA ALA A 201 -6.95 -11.97 5.50
C ALA A 201 -8.37 -11.37 5.37
N SER A 202 -9.36 -12.16 4.94
CA SER A 202 -10.75 -11.69 4.79
C SER A 202 -11.55 -11.68 6.09
N SER A 203 -11.11 -12.40 7.13
CA SER A 203 -11.75 -12.45 8.45
C SER A 203 -11.16 -11.39 9.38
N ASP A 204 -9.84 -11.21 9.33
CA ASP A 204 -9.12 -10.30 10.22
C ASP A 204 -9.35 -8.84 9.83
N ALA A 205 -9.28 -8.50 8.53
CA ALA A 205 -9.57 -7.14 8.06
C ALA A 205 -11.03 -6.70 8.26
N VAL A 206 -11.95 -7.66 8.43
CA VAL A 206 -13.38 -7.38 8.68
C VAL A 206 -13.66 -7.17 10.16
N SER A 207 -12.93 -7.87 11.04
CA SER A 207 -13.00 -7.69 12.49
C SER A 207 -12.37 -6.36 12.92
N GLU A 208 -11.30 -5.92 12.26
CA GLU A 208 -10.55 -4.71 12.62
C GLU A 208 -11.24 -3.39 12.22
N ILE A 209 -12.25 -3.41 11.34
CA ILE A 209 -13.06 -2.21 11.04
C ILE A 209 -13.84 -1.75 12.29
N GLN A 210 -14.15 -2.65 13.23
CA GLN A 210 -14.75 -2.28 14.52
C GLN A 210 -13.74 -1.62 15.48
N ASP A 211 -12.45 -1.96 15.40
CA ASP A 211 -11.40 -1.47 16.29
C ASP A 211 -10.80 -0.11 15.91
N ILE A 212 -11.12 0.43 14.72
CA ILE A 212 -10.78 1.81 14.32
C ILE A 212 -11.34 2.85 15.32
N ARG A 213 -12.38 2.50 16.08
CA ARG A 213 -13.01 3.37 17.08
C ARG A 213 -12.21 3.52 18.37
N THR A 214 -11.28 2.61 18.67
CA THR A 214 -10.54 2.55 19.94
C THR A 214 -9.05 2.73 19.68
N GLY A 215 -8.65 3.99 19.50
CA GLY A 215 -7.26 4.37 19.29
C GLY A 215 -6.39 4.07 20.51
N MET A 216 -5.73 2.91 20.54
CA MET A 216 -4.54 2.63 21.34
C MET A 216 -3.75 1.45 20.76
N SER A 217 -2.78 1.72 19.87
CA SER A 217 -1.59 0.88 19.66
C SER A 217 -0.54 1.65 18.84
N ARG A 218 0.75 1.38 19.09
CA ARG A 218 1.88 2.14 18.51
C ARG A 218 2.12 1.71 17.05
N PRO A 219 2.53 2.63 16.16
CA PRO A 219 2.99 2.27 14.82
C PRO A 219 4.32 1.52 14.95
N VAL A 220 4.36 0.26 14.51
CA VAL A 220 5.63 -0.44 14.30
C VAL A 220 5.80 -0.59 12.80
N MET A 221 6.68 0.25 12.26
CA MET A 221 7.19 0.15 10.91
C MET A 221 8.31 -0.91 10.92
N SER A 222 8.48 -1.69 9.84
CA SER A 222 9.54 -2.71 9.82
C SER A 222 10.91 -2.06 10.16
N PRO A 223 11.76 -2.67 11.01
CA PRO A 223 12.99 -2.01 11.49
C PRO A 223 13.97 -1.63 10.36
N ASP A 224 13.93 -2.36 9.24
CA ASP A 224 14.76 -2.16 8.04
C ASP A 224 14.16 -1.13 7.06
N LEU A 225 12.90 -0.74 7.25
CA LEU A 225 12.23 0.35 6.53
C LEU A 225 12.63 1.74 7.05
N GLY A 226 13.46 1.80 8.10
CA GLY A 226 13.96 3.04 8.66
C GLY A 226 14.48 4.00 7.59
N ILE A 227 13.73 5.10 7.42
CA ILE A 227 13.98 6.31 6.61
C ILE A 227 13.16 6.40 5.31
N TYR A 228 11.90 6.81 5.45
CA TYR A 228 11.44 8.04 4.81
C TYR A 228 11.36 9.12 5.90
N THR A 229 12.50 9.67 6.34
CA THR A 229 12.42 11.02 6.94
C THR A 229 12.15 11.95 5.78
N ASP A 230 11.15 12.82 5.95
CA ASP A 230 10.88 13.90 5.02
C ASP A 230 12.21 14.56 4.63
N PRO A 231 12.52 14.72 3.32
CA PRO A 231 13.70 15.46 2.89
C PRO A 231 13.85 16.80 3.62
N GLU A 232 12.73 17.45 3.96
CA GLU A 232 12.72 18.68 4.74
C GLU A 232 13.12 18.46 6.20
N ASP A 233 12.69 17.37 6.84
CA ASP A 233 13.11 16.99 8.20
C ASP A 233 14.60 16.63 8.26
N GLN A 234 15.15 15.96 7.24
CA GLN A 234 16.59 15.70 7.16
C GLN A 234 17.39 16.99 6.99
N LEU A 235 16.88 17.91 6.18
CA LEU A 235 17.48 19.21 5.96
C LEU A 235 17.46 20.03 7.27
N ASN A 236 16.32 20.07 7.96
CA ASN A 236 16.14 20.79 9.23
C ASN A 236 16.94 20.17 10.38
N SER A 237 17.15 18.85 10.36
CA SER A 237 18.00 18.17 11.35
C SER A 237 19.49 18.48 11.13
N ARG A 238 19.92 18.73 9.88
CA ARG A 238 21.33 18.93 9.52
C ARG A 238 21.73 20.39 9.40
N TYR A 239 20.77 21.29 9.21
CA TYR A 239 21.01 22.71 9.00
C TYR A 239 20.05 23.57 9.81
N ALA A 240 20.59 24.56 10.51
CA ALA A 240 19.81 25.66 11.05
C ALA A 240 19.54 26.67 9.92
N LEU A 241 18.27 26.92 9.60
CA LEU A 241 17.89 27.99 8.67
C LEU A 241 18.17 29.35 9.30
N GLY A 242 18.80 30.22 8.52
CA GLY A 242 19.02 31.63 8.80
C GLY A 242 18.15 32.51 7.89
N ASP A 243 18.67 33.69 7.57
CA ASP A 243 17.91 34.73 6.88
C ASP A 243 17.54 34.35 5.44
N LEU A 244 16.43 34.91 4.94
CA LEU A 244 16.04 34.80 3.54
C LEU A 244 16.99 35.62 2.67
N LEU A 245 17.63 34.96 1.71
CA LEU A 245 18.62 35.56 0.81
C LEU A 245 18.04 35.94 -0.56
N GLY A 246 16.94 35.30 -0.98
CA GLY A 246 16.22 35.68 -2.20
C GLY A 246 15.01 34.80 -2.48
N LYS A 247 14.02 35.32 -3.22
CA LYS A 247 12.81 34.58 -3.62
C LYS A 247 12.54 34.80 -5.11
N GLY A 248 12.21 33.73 -5.83
CA GLY A 248 11.87 33.74 -7.25
C GLY A 248 10.69 32.82 -7.57
N GLY A 249 10.38 32.65 -8.87
CA GLY A 249 9.27 31.81 -9.34
C GLY A 249 9.43 30.30 -9.08
N PHE A 250 10.61 29.87 -8.61
CA PHE A 250 10.96 28.47 -8.32
C PHE A 250 11.34 28.26 -6.84
N GLY A 251 10.89 29.14 -5.96
CA GLY A 251 11.11 29.02 -4.51
C GLY A 251 11.92 30.14 -3.87
N ALA A 252 12.32 29.91 -2.63
CA ALA A 252 13.06 30.81 -1.77
C ALA A 252 14.43 30.20 -1.36
N VAL A 253 15.46 31.04 -1.32
CA VAL A 253 16.81 30.66 -0.91
C VAL A 253 17.11 31.31 0.43
N PHE A 254 17.52 30.50 1.40
CA PHE A 254 17.86 30.90 2.76
C PHE A 254 19.34 30.67 3.04
N GLU A 255 19.89 31.43 3.99
CA GLU A 255 21.15 31.07 4.62
C GLU A 255 20.92 29.81 5.46
N GLY A 256 21.88 28.89 5.45
CA GLY A 256 21.84 27.66 6.23
C GLY A 256 23.17 27.40 6.90
N VAL A 257 23.16 27.09 8.19
CA VAL A 257 24.38 26.73 8.91
C VAL A 257 24.33 25.24 9.24
N ARG A 258 25.32 24.48 8.73
CA ARG A 258 25.39 23.05 9.00
C ARG A 258 25.68 22.81 10.48
N CYS A 259 24.82 22.05 11.15
CA CYS A 259 24.89 21.82 12.59
C CYS A 259 26.17 21.07 13.01
N GLU A 260 26.75 20.26 12.13
CA GLU A 260 27.92 19.42 12.42
C GLU A 260 29.22 20.22 12.54
N ASP A 261 29.46 21.18 11.65
CA ASP A 261 30.75 21.89 11.57
C ASP A 261 30.61 23.41 11.40
N GLY A 262 29.40 23.95 11.54
CA GLY A 262 29.12 25.38 11.48
C GLY A 262 29.32 26.00 10.09
N LYS A 263 29.49 25.21 9.03
CA LYS A 263 29.69 25.76 7.68
C LYS A 263 28.40 26.34 7.12
N ARG A 264 28.54 27.55 6.58
CA ARG A 264 27.46 28.25 5.87
C ARG A 264 27.23 27.66 4.49
N LYS A 265 25.97 27.48 4.13
CA LYS A 265 25.47 26.97 2.85
C LYS A 265 24.21 27.74 2.47
N MET A 266 23.89 27.74 1.19
CA MET A 266 22.61 28.23 0.69
C MET A 266 21.62 27.06 0.70
N ILE A 267 20.42 27.28 1.20
CA ILE A 267 19.35 26.28 1.25
C ILE A 267 18.19 26.76 0.40
N CYS A 268 17.85 26.00 -0.64
CA CYS A 268 16.67 26.26 -1.47
C CYS A 268 15.47 25.52 -0.91
N ARG A 269 14.32 26.20 -0.83
CA ARG A 269 13.01 25.64 -0.52
C ARG A 269 12.02 26.07 -1.59
N GLU A 270 11.17 25.16 -2.05
CA GLU A 270 10.06 25.47 -2.97
C GLU A 270 8.89 26.15 -2.24
#